data_AF-A0A166JTA4-F1
#
_entry.id   AF-A0A166JTA4-F1
#
_cell.length_a   1.000
_cell.length_b   1.000
_cell.length_c   1.000
_cell.angle_alpha   90.00
_cell.angle_beta   90.00
_cell.angle_gamma   90.00
#
_symmetry.space_group_name_H-M   'P 1'
#
loop_
_entity.id
_entity.type
_entity.pdbx_description
1 polymer ?
#
loop_
_entity_poly.entity_id
_entity_poly.type
_entity_poly.pdbx_seq_one_letter_code
_entity_poly.pdbx_strand_id
1 'polypeptide(L)'
;MKESRAGQGIGSAFPPTMLENLHSRLSDMWYPAVQTIREAERKARLSGVPAVAVKRIVQYRDAWLQLGKACNIDEIQYGRQMDAMIARCCSWRDCKYFNAPSDDPMRVCKGCKEARYCSRECQVA
;
A
#
# COMPACT_ATOMS: atom_id res chain seq x y z
N MET A 1 -44.41 -16.27 22.14
CA MET A 1 -43.90 -14.92 21.81
C MET A 1 -42.39 -14.98 21.94
N LYS A 2 -41.66 -14.79 20.83
CA LYS A 2 -40.20 -14.78 20.79
C LYS A 2 -39.75 -13.33 20.85
N GLU A 3 -39.01 -12.95 21.89
CA GLU A 3 -38.39 -11.64 22.00
C GLU A 3 -37.19 -11.56 21.04
N SER A 4 -37.32 -10.69 20.03
CA SER A 4 -36.21 -10.26 19.19
C SER A 4 -35.29 -9.35 19.99
N ARG A 5 -34.09 -9.83 20.32
CA ARG A 5 -33.00 -8.97 20.80
C ARG A 5 -32.36 -8.29 19.59
N ALA A 6 -32.83 -7.09 19.28
CA ALA A 6 -32.15 -6.18 18.37
C ALA A 6 -30.73 -5.94 18.90
N GLY A 7 -29.73 -6.43 18.14
CA GLY A 7 -28.33 -6.13 18.39
C GLY A 7 -28.14 -4.62 18.31
N GLN A 8 -27.94 -3.99 19.46
CA GLN A 8 -27.51 -2.60 19.55
C GLN A 8 -26.23 -2.45 18.72
N GLY A 9 -26.35 -1.75 17.60
CA GLY A 9 -25.22 -1.33 16.81
C GLY A 9 -24.27 -0.55 17.70
N ILE A 10 -23.00 -0.94 17.66
CA ILE A 10 -21.92 -0.15 18.25
C ILE A 10 -21.81 1.10 17.37
N GLY A 11 -22.68 2.08 17.62
CA GLY A 11 -22.49 3.45 17.14
C GLY A 11 -21.11 3.87 17.61
N SER A 12 -20.24 4.19 16.64
CA SER A 12 -18.79 4.24 16.80
C SER A 12 -18.38 4.89 18.13
N ALA A 13 -17.72 4.12 19.00
CA ALA A 13 -17.15 4.59 20.28
C ALA A 13 -16.08 5.69 20.12
N PHE A 14 -15.76 6.05 18.88
CA PHE A 14 -14.77 7.04 18.52
C PHE A 14 -15.44 8.18 17.73
N PRO A 15 -14.96 9.43 17.92
CA PRO A 15 -15.38 10.55 17.07
C PRO A 15 -15.15 10.23 15.59
N PRO A 16 -16.06 10.61 14.68
CA PRO A 16 -15.86 10.41 13.23
C PRO A 16 -14.53 10.98 12.73
N THR A 17 -14.13 12.13 13.28
CA THR A 17 -12.84 12.78 13.00
C THR A 17 -11.63 11.92 13.36
N MET A 18 -11.75 11.02 14.33
CA MET A 18 -10.67 10.09 14.67
C MET A 18 -10.47 9.04 13.57
N LEU A 19 -11.57 8.48 13.03
CA LEU A 19 -11.50 7.53 11.92
C LEU A 19 -11.02 8.21 10.63
N GLU A 20 -11.45 9.44 10.37
CA GLU A 20 -10.97 10.22 9.22
C GLU A 20 -9.48 10.55 9.32
N ASN A 21 -9.00 10.99 10.50
CA ASN A 21 -7.59 11.26 10.74
C ASN A 21 -6.74 9.98 10.67
N LEU A 22 -7.26 8.87 11.20
CA LEU A 22 -6.61 7.57 11.11
C LEU A 22 -6.54 7.12 9.65
N HIS A 23 -7.65 7.19 8.91
CA HIS A 23 -7.71 6.87 7.49
C HIS A 23 -6.70 7.70 6.68
N SER A 24 -6.67 9.03 6.86
CA SER A 24 -5.76 9.93 6.12
C SER A 24 -4.28 9.68 6.42
N ARG A 25 -3.92 9.29 7.64
CA ARG A 25 -2.51 8.98 7.97
C ARG A 25 -2.12 7.57 7.58
N LEU A 26 -3.07 6.65 7.73
CA LEU A 26 -2.88 5.25 7.42
C LEU A 26 -2.80 5.05 5.92
N SER A 27 -3.62 5.73 5.12
CA SER A 27 -3.65 5.63 3.64
C SER A 27 -2.26 5.73 3.00
N ASP A 28 -1.46 6.68 3.46
CA ASP A 28 -0.15 6.99 2.88
C ASP A 28 0.90 5.90 3.18
N MET A 29 0.77 5.23 4.33
CA MET A 29 1.74 4.23 4.79
C MET A 29 1.24 2.80 4.63
N TRP A 30 -0.07 2.60 4.50
CA TRP A 30 -0.69 1.29 4.58
C TRP A 30 -0.32 0.40 3.41
N TYR A 31 -0.45 0.90 2.19
CA TYR A 31 -0.15 0.11 1.00
C TYR A 31 1.35 -0.24 0.88
N PRO A 32 2.30 0.71 1.06
CA PRO A 32 3.72 0.37 1.13
C PRO A 32 4.06 -0.65 2.22
N ALA A 33 3.42 -0.55 3.40
CA ALA A 33 3.61 -1.52 4.47
C ALA A 33 3.08 -2.91 4.09
N VAL A 34 1.89 -3.03 3.49
CA VAL A 34 1.36 -4.32 2.98
C VAL A 34 2.34 -4.97 1.99
N GLN A 35 2.87 -4.19 1.05
CA GLN A 35 3.83 -4.69 0.07
C GLN A 35 5.13 -5.17 0.73
N THR A 36 5.64 -4.41 1.70
CA THR A 36 6.84 -4.79 2.47
C THR A 36 6.63 -6.08 3.26
N ILE A 37 5.46 -6.25 3.89
CA ILE A 37 5.13 -7.48 4.63
C ILE A 37 5.02 -8.68 3.69
N ARG A 38 4.39 -8.53 2.52
CA ARG A 38 4.31 -9.57 1.49
C ARG A 38 5.67 -9.97 0.95
N GLU A 39 6.55 -9.00 0.73
CA GLU A 39 7.94 -9.25 0.33
C GLU A 39 8.69 -10.05 1.39
N ALA A 40 8.57 -9.64 2.66
CA ALA A 40 9.18 -10.34 3.79
C ALA A 40 8.66 -11.77 3.92
N GLU A 41 7.36 -11.99 3.75
CA GLU A 41 6.75 -13.32 3.73
C GLU A 41 7.34 -14.19 2.61
N ARG A 42 7.42 -13.65 1.38
CA ARG A 42 7.98 -14.38 0.23
C ARG A 42 9.43 -14.77 0.47
N LYS A 43 10.26 -13.83 0.93
CA LYS A 43 11.67 -14.09 1.29
C LYS A 43 11.79 -15.13 2.38
N ALA A 44 11.00 -15.03 3.46
CA ALA A 44 11.05 -15.98 4.56
C ALA A 44 10.71 -17.42 4.12
N ARG A 45 9.74 -17.59 3.22
CA ARG A 45 9.38 -18.89 2.63
C ARG A 45 10.50 -19.48 1.76
N LEU A 46 11.25 -18.63 1.06
CA LEU A 46 12.34 -19.06 0.17
C LEU A 46 13.67 -19.29 0.92
N SER A 47 13.89 -18.61 2.03
CA SER A 47 15.17 -18.63 2.78
C SER A 47 15.23 -19.68 3.90
N GLY A 48 14.29 -20.64 3.95
CA GLY A 48 14.31 -21.71 4.96
C GLY A 48 14.06 -21.24 6.39
N VAL A 49 13.40 -20.08 6.57
CA VAL A 49 13.06 -19.53 7.89
C VAL A 49 12.09 -20.47 8.61
N PRO A 50 12.19 -20.65 9.94
CA PRO A 50 11.29 -21.51 10.69
C PRO A 50 9.81 -21.18 10.44
N ALA A 51 8.98 -22.21 10.27
CA ALA A 51 7.55 -22.05 9.97
C ALA A 51 6.81 -21.18 10.99
N VAL A 52 7.24 -21.20 12.26
CA VAL A 52 6.70 -20.32 13.32
C VAL A 52 6.91 -18.84 13.04
N ALA A 53 8.06 -18.46 12.49
CA ALA A 53 8.35 -17.08 12.14
C ALA A 53 7.57 -16.65 10.89
N VAL A 54 7.45 -17.53 9.88
CA VAL A 54 6.57 -17.31 8.72
C VAL A 54 5.12 -17.09 9.18
N LYS A 55 4.63 -17.90 10.12
CA LYS A 55 3.28 -17.75 10.69
C LYS A 55 3.07 -16.38 11.36
N ARG A 56 4.08 -15.86 12.09
CA ARG A 56 4.00 -14.52 12.70
C ARG A 56 3.91 -13.41 11.64
N ILE A 57 4.66 -13.53 10.55
CA ILE A 57 4.59 -12.57 9.43
C ILE A 57 3.19 -12.58 8.81
N VAL A 58 2.61 -13.77 8.60
CA VAL A 58 1.24 -13.92 8.07
C VAL A 58 0.21 -13.29 9.03
N GLN A 59 0.32 -13.53 10.34
CA GLN A 59 -0.57 -12.93 11.33
C GLN A 59 -0.47 -11.40 11.34
N TYR A 60 0.75 -10.86 11.24
CA TYR A 60 0.98 -9.42 11.16
C TYR A 60 0.36 -8.81 9.89
N ARG A 61 0.54 -9.47 8.73
CA ARG A 61 -0.11 -9.10 7.47
C ARG A 61 -1.63 -9.05 7.61
N ASP A 62 -2.22 -10.09 8.17
CA ASP A 62 -3.67 -10.22 8.27
C ASP A 62 -4.26 -9.16 9.22
N ALA A 63 -3.58 -8.87 10.33
CA ALA A 63 -3.96 -7.77 11.24
C ALA A 63 -3.89 -6.41 10.54
N TRP A 64 -2.85 -6.16 9.73
CA TRP A 64 -2.69 -4.92 8.97
C TRP A 64 -3.77 -4.77 7.88
N LEU A 65 -4.16 -5.86 7.21
CA LEU A 65 -5.27 -5.87 6.26
C LEU A 65 -6.62 -5.60 6.94
N GLN A 66 -6.84 -6.16 8.13
CA GLN A 66 -8.05 -5.89 8.92
C GLN A 66 -8.11 -4.42 9.36
N LEU A 67 -6.98 -3.84 9.76
CA LEU A 67 -6.90 -2.43 10.10
C LEU A 67 -7.27 -1.54 8.89
N GLY A 68 -6.77 -1.87 7.70
CA GLY A 68 -7.13 -1.16 6.47
C GLY A 68 -8.64 -1.20 6.20
N LYS A 69 -9.24 -2.39 6.31
CA LYS A 69 -10.71 -2.56 6.17
C LYS A 69 -11.49 -1.75 7.19
N ALA A 70 -11.06 -1.75 8.45
CA ALA A 70 -11.70 -0.95 9.52
C ALA A 70 -11.61 0.57 9.26
N CYS A 71 -10.59 1.00 8.50
CA CYS A 71 -10.42 2.39 8.08
C CYS A 71 -11.04 2.70 6.71
N ASN A 72 -11.80 1.78 6.10
CA ASN A 72 -12.36 1.92 4.74
C ASN A 72 -11.30 2.09 3.62
N ILE A 73 -10.12 1.49 3.80
CA ILE A 73 -9.08 1.44 2.77
C ILE A 73 -9.37 0.25 1.83
N ASP A 74 -9.74 0.53 0.59
CA ASP A 74 -9.84 -0.48 -0.47
C ASP A 74 -8.44 -0.75 -1.06
N GLU A 75 -7.90 -1.93 -0.80
CA GLU A 75 -6.58 -2.35 -1.28
C GLU A 75 -6.43 -2.26 -2.80
N ILE A 76 -7.46 -2.68 -3.55
CA ILE A 76 -7.40 -2.73 -5.00
C ILE A 76 -7.40 -1.31 -5.55
N GLN A 77 -8.26 -0.46 -5.01
CA GLN A 77 -8.32 0.96 -5.39
C GLN A 77 -7.00 1.67 -5.08
N TYR A 78 -6.47 1.51 -3.86
CA TYR A 78 -5.20 2.12 -3.47
C TYR A 78 -4.02 1.59 -4.28
N GLY A 79 -3.99 0.29 -4.58
CA GLY A 79 -2.97 -0.29 -5.44
C GLY A 79 -2.97 0.33 -6.83
N ARG A 80 -4.14 0.50 -7.44
CA ARG A 80 -4.27 1.17 -8.74
C ARG A 80 -3.83 2.63 -8.68
N GLN A 81 -4.17 3.35 -7.61
CA GLN A 81 -3.75 4.75 -7.43
C GLN A 81 -2.24 4.87 -7.30
N MET A 82 -1.61 3.98 -6.53
CA MET A 82 -0.16 3.93 -6.36
C MET A 82 0.54 3.54 -7.67
N ASP A 83 0.05 2.55 -8.39
CA ASP A 83 0.58 2.15 -9.70
C ASP A 83 0.49 3.32 -10.72
N ALA A 84 -0.63 4.04 -10.72
CA ALA A 84 -0.81 5.23 -11.55
C ALA A 84 0.13 6.37 -11.15
N MET A 85 0.38 6.55 -9.85
CA MET A 85 1.34 7.53 -9.33
C MET A 85 2.78 7.17 -9.73
N ILE A 86 3.20 5.92 -9.51
CA ILE A 86 4.53 5.42 -9.87
C ILE A 86 4.76 5.49 -11.38
N ALA A 87 3.72 5.25 -12.20
CA ALA A 87 3.80 5.41 -13.65
C ALA A 87 4.11 6.86 -14.10
N ARG A 88 3.89 7.85 -13.21
CA ARG A 88 4.18 9.27 -13.40
C ARG A 88 5.42 9.73 -12.62
N CYS A 89 6.17 8.84 -11.99
CA CYS A 89 7.43 9.17 -11.31
C CYS A 89 8.65 8.74 -12.13
N CYS A 90 9.69 9.57 -12.10
CA CYS A 90 10.96 9.29 -12.76
C CYS A 90 11.78 8.30 -11.91
N SER A 91 12.45 7.35 -12.55
CA SER A 91 13.31 6.37 -11.88
C SER A 91 14.68 6.94 -11.49
N TRP A 92 15.05 8.13 -11.96
CA TRP A 92 16.28 8.81 -11.58
C TRP A 92 16.14 9.52 -10.24
N ARG A 93 16.98 9.19 -9.25
CA ARG A 93 16.84 9.64 -7.85
C ARG A 93 16.97 11.14 -7.66
N ASP A 94 17.81 11.81 -8.44
CA ASP A 94 18.01 13.25 -8.33
C ASP A 94 17.03 14.04 -9.21
N CYS A 95 16.09 13.36 -9.87
CA CYS A 95 15.04 14.04 -10.63
C CYS A 95 14.00 14.60 -9.68
N LYS A 96 13.54 15.84 -9.94
CA LYS A 96 12.40 16.42 -9.20
C LYS A 96 11.13 15.55 -9.25
N TYR A 97 10.98 14.73 -10.29
CA TYR A 97 9.86 13.82 -10.46
C TYR A 97 10.08 12.43 -9.84
N PHE A 98 11.16 12.21 -9.08
CA PHE A 98 11.41 10.93 -8.41
C PHE A 98 10.35 10.64 -7.34
N ASN A 99 10.05 11.64 -6.52
CA ASN A 99 9.05 11.56 -5.45
C ASN A 99 7.77 12.35 -5.74
N ALA A 100 7.74 13.12 -6.83
CA ALA A 100 6.58 13.92 -7.22
C ALA A 100 6.09 13.48 -8.60
N PRO A 101 4.84 13.04 -8.75
CA PRO A 101 4.31 12.63 -10.04
C PRO A 101 4.28 13.83 -11.00
N SER A 102 4.68 13.59 -12.24
CA SER A 102 4.48 14.51 -13.37
C SER A 102 3.02 14.49 -13.82
N ASP A 103 2.56 15.59 -14.44
CA ASP A 103 1.26 15.63 -15.13
C ASP A 103 1.25 14.64 -16.32
N ASP A 104 2.39 14.56 -17.03
CA ASP A 104 2.58 13.66 -18.15
C ASP A 104 3.07 12.25 -17.73
N PRO A 105 2.63 11.19 -18.43
CA PRO A 105 3.16 9.83 -18.26
C PRO A 105 4.66 9.76 -18.57
N MET A 106 5.40 8.98 -17.78
CA MET A 106 6.83 8.80 -17.97
C MET A 106 7.15 7.87 -19.14
N ARG A 107 8.29 8.09 -19.81
CA ARG A 107 8.75 7.23 -20.90
C ARG A 107 9.30 5.92 -20.33
N VAL A 108 8.70 4.80 -20.72
CA VAL A 108 9.18 3.47 -20.32
C VAL A 108 10.50 3.16 -21.04
N CYS A 109 11.47 2.66 -20.29
CA CYS A 109 12.75 2.20 -20.83
C CYS A 109 12.52 1.08 -21.85
N LYS A 110 12.90 1.31 -23.11
CA LYS A 110 12.75 0.31 -24.19
C LYS A 110 13.55 -0.99 -23.96
N GLY A 111 14.59 -0.92 -23.13
CA GLY A 111 15.42 -2.07 -22.76
C GLY A 111 14.78 -2.92 -21.66
N CYS A 112 14.78 -2.43 -20.41
CA CYS A 112 14.30 -3.21 -19.26
C CYS A 112 12.77 -3.26 -19.12
N LYS A 113 12.02 -2.34 -19.76
CA LYS A 113 10.56 -2.22 -19.66
C LYS A 113 10.00 -1.97 -18.25
N GLU A 114 10.87 -1.76 -17.27
CA GLU A 114 10.52 -1.52 -15.87
C GLU A 114 10.72 -0.04 -15.49
N ALA A 115 11.91 0.50 -15.77
CA ALA A 115 12.27 1.86 -15.42
C ALA A 115 11.55 2.89 -16.31
N ARG A 116 11.28 4.06 -15.74
CA ARG A 116 10.50 5.14 -16.35
C ARG A 116 11.25 6.45 -16.20
N TYR A 117 11.36 7.24 -17.25
CA TYR A 117 12.15 8.47 -17.24
C TYR A 117 11.37 9.63 -17.83
N CYS A 118 11.51 10.82 -17.25
CA CYS A 118 10.90 12.04 -17.81
C CYS A 118 11.59 12.49 -19.10
N SER A 119 12.87 12.14 -19.27
CA SER A 119 13.68 12.58 -20.39
C SER A 119 14.82 11.60 -20.71
N ARG A 120 15.54 11.82 -21.82
CA ARG A 120 16.70 11.00 -22.19
C ARG A 120 17.85 11.23 -21.23
N GLU A 121 18.02 12.46 -20.75
CA GLU A 121 19.05 12.85 -19.78
C GLU A 121 18.88 12.05 -18.49
N CYS A 122 17.67 11.98 -17.93
CA CYS A 122 17.40 11.14 -16.76
C CYS A 122 17.61 9.63 -17.00
N GLN A 123 17.55 9.17 -18.25
CA GLN A 123 17.80 7.76 -18.58
C GLN A 123 19.30 7.41 -18.63
N VAL A 124 20.16 8.39 -18.92
CA VAL A 124 21.62 8.18 -19.07
C VAL A 124 22.45 8.83 -17.97
N ALA A 125 21.81 9.52 -17.03
CA ALA A 125 22.43 10.09 -15.85
C ALA A 125 23.00 9.00 -14.93
#